data_AF-A0A2V5TML9-F1
#
_entry.id   AF-A0A2V5TML9-F1
#
_cell.length_a   1.000
_cell.length_b   1.000
_cell.length_c   1.000
_cell.angle_alpha   90.00
_cell.angle_beta   90.00
_cell.angle_gamma   90.00
#
_symmetry.space_group_name_H-M   'P 1'
#
loop_
_entity.id
_entity.type
_entity.pdbx_description
1 polymer ?
#
loop_
_entity_poly.entity_id
_entity_poly.type
_entity_poly.pdbx_seq_one_letter_code
_entity_poly.pdbx_strand_id
1 'polypeptide(L)' 'RTEYWDSFWRYYPSAKGMIVLSRPGFDSKHGTAVIHISKMTGHGGGGSILILKRLSGRWQLQDYDRDLEHFWTSESA' A
#
# COMPACT_ATOMS: atom_id res chain seq x y z
N ARG A 1 -3.61 19.19 -6.32
CA ARG A 1 -3.15 17.79 -6.11
C ARG A 1 -1.77 17.54 -6.75
N THR A 2 -1.41 18.26 -7.83
CA THR A 2 -0.11 18.21 -8.54
C THR A 2 1.07 18.80 -7.74
N GLU A 3 0.86 19.91 -7.02
CA GLU A 3 1.92 20.62 -6.30
C GLU A 3 2.67 19.79 -5.24
N TYR A 4 1.98 18.85 -4.57
CA TYR A 4 2.62 17.94 -3.61
C TYR A 4 3.62 17.01 -4.29
N TRP A 5 3.25 16.47 -5.45
CA TRP A 5 4.09 15.56 -6.21
C TRP A 5 5.27 16.28 -6.87
N ASP A 6 5.05 17.51 -7.34
CA ASP A 6 6.13 18.36 -7.86
C ASP A 6 7.18 18.64 -6.78
N SER A 7 6.74 18.92 -5.55
CA SER A 7 7.65 19.10 -4.41
C SER A 7 8.35 17.79 -4.04
N PHE A 8 7.61 16.67 -3.98
CA PHE A 8 8.19 15.35 -3.71
C PHE A 8 9.30 15.01 -4.70
N TRP A 9 9.09 15.18 -6.01
CA TRP A 9 10.11 14.89 -7.01
C TRP A 9 11.25 15.91 -7.05
N ARG A 10 11.05 17.13 -6.54
CA ARG A 10 12.16 18.05 -6.32
C ARG A 10 13.16 17.50 -5.29
N TYR A 11 12.68 16.85 -4.23
CA TYR A 11 13.52 16.23 -3.21
C TYR A 11 13.98 14.81 -3.59
N TYR A 12 13.17 14.07 -4.34
CA TYR A 12 13.42 12.69 -4.74
C TYR A 12 13.27 12.50 -6.26
N PRO A 13 14.18 13.06 -7.08
CA PRO A 13 13.99 13.16 -8.53
C PRO A 13 13.94 11.81 -9.26
N SER A 14 14.56 10.77 -8.71
CA SER A 14 14.53 9.42 -9.30
C SER A 14 13.42 8.53 -8.76
N ALA A 15 12.60 9.03 -7.82
CA ALA A 15 11.54 8.23 -7.21
C ALA A 15 10.36 8.04 -8.19
N LYS A 16 9.87 6.81 -8.31
CA LYS A 16 8.72 6.49 -9.17
C LYS A 16 7.35 6.68 -8.48
N GLY A 17 7.36 7.13 -7.23
CA GLY A 17 6.19 7.24 -6.36
C GLY A 17 6.53 6.88 -4.92
N MET A 18 5.50 6.60 -4.12
CA MET A 18 5.64 6.17 -2.73
C MET A 18 4.96 4.83 -2.52
N ILE A 19 5.54 4.01 -1.62
CA ILE A 19 4.86 2.88 -1.02
C ILE A 19 4.54 3.27 0.41
N VAL A 20 3.27 3.11 0.79
CA VAL A 20 2.78 3.36 2.14
C VAL A 20 2.29 2.04 2.72
N LEU A 21 2.72 1.75 3.93
CA LEU A 21 2.33 0.58 4.70
C LEU A 21 1.47 1.05 5.87
N SER A 22 0.33 0.39 6.09
CA SER A 22 -0.43 0.61 7.31
C SER A 22 0.31 0.05 8.52
N ARG A 23 -0.16 0.41 9.72
CA ARG A 23 0.17 -0.36 10.92
C ARG A 23 -0.40 -1.78 10.74
N PRO A 24 0.37 -2.85 11.05
CA PRO A 24 -0.16 -4.21 11.03
C PRO A 24 -1.23 -4.39 12.11
N GLY A 25 -2.35 -5.03 11.75
CA GLY A 25 -3.28 -5.61 12.70
C GLY A 25 -2.89 -7.06 12.99
N PHE A 26 -2.96 -7.49 14.25
CA PHE A 26 -2.65 -8.87 14.66
C PHE A 26 -3.89 -9.54 15.22
N ASP A 27 -3.99 -10.87 15.05
CA ASP A 27 -4.92 -11.66 15.84
C ASP A 27 -4.47 -11.72 17.32
N SER A 28 -5.36 -12.19 18.20
CA SER A 28 -5.08 -12.25 19.65
C SER A 28 -3.89 -13.16 20.00
N LYS A 29 -3.60 -14.14 19.15
CA LYS A 29 -2.49 -15.09 19.32
C LYS A 29 -1.19 -14.60 18.70
N HIS A 30 -1.19 -13.45 18.02
CA HIS A 30 -0.06 -12.93 17.24
C HIS A 30 0.49 -13.96 16.23
N GLY A 31 -0.38 -14.82 15.71
CA GLY A 31 -0.09 -15.83 14.70
C GLY A 31 -0.49 -15.41 13.29
N THR A 32 -1.43 -14.47 13.18
CA THR A 32 -1.93 -13.90 11.92
C THR A 32 -1.77 -12.39 11.94
N ALA A 33 -1.43 -11.81 10.80
CA ALA A 33 -1.38 -10.36 10.63
C ALA A 33 -2.10 -9.92 9.35
N VAL A 34 -2.67 -8.72 9.40
CA VAL A 34 -3.25 -8.02 8.25
C VAL A 34 -2.51 -6.72 8.04
N ILE A 35 -2.07 -6.45 6.82
CA ILE A 35 -1.36 -5.20 6.46
C ILE A 35 -1.97 -4.67 5.17
N HIS A 36 -2.32 -3.38 5.15
CA HIS A 36 -2.63 -2.69 3.91
C HIS A 36 -1.36 -2.06 3.33
N ILE A 37 -1.08 -2.33 2.06
CA ILE A 37 0.01 -1.70 1.30
C ILE A 37 -0.60 -0.92 0.16
N SER A 38 -0.20 0.34 -0.01
CA SER A 38 -0.62 1.16 -1.14
C SER A 38 0.56 1.76 -1.87
N LYS A 39 0.51 1.71 -3.19
CA LYS A 39 1.40 2.47 -4.06
C LYS A 39 0.69 3.75 -4.50
N MET A 40 1.33 4.89 -4.26
CA MET A 40 0.85 6.19 -4.71
C MET A 40 1.80 6.73 -5.78
N THR A 41 1.24 7.22 -6.87
CA THR A 41 1.94 7.94 -7.94
C THR A 41 1.23 9.26 -8.20
N GLY A 42 1.90 10.23 -8.83
CA GLY A 42 1.30 11.54 -9.13
C GLY A 42 0.00 11.51 -9.92
N HIS A 43 -0.24 10.41 -10.63
CA HIS A 43 -1.37 10.24 -11.56
C HIS A 43 -2.30 9.09 -11.15
N GLY A 44 -2.12 8.47 -9.99
CA GLY A 44 -2.96 7.36 -9.56
C GLY A 44 -2.37 6.56 -8.41
N GLY A 45 -2.98 5.43 -8.11
CA GLY A 45 -2.51 4.55 -7.05
C GLY A 45 -3.29 3.26 -7.02
N GLY A 46 -2.83 2.32 -6.19
CA GLY A 46 -3.49 1.05 -5.98
C GLY A 46 -3.05 0.43 -4.67
N GLY A 47 -3.95 -0.35 -4.07
CA GLY A 47 -3.77 -0.97 -2.76
C GLY A 47 -3.78 -2.48 -2.84
N SER A 48 -3.31 -3.11 -1.78
CA SER A 48 -3.61 -4.52 -1.50
C SER A 48 -3.69 -4.72 -0.01
N ILE A 49 -4.59 -5.60 0.42
CA ILE A 49 -4.62 -6.12 1.78
C ILE A 49 -3.85 -7.43 1.76
N LEU A 50 -2.86 -7.56 2.63
CA LEU A 50 -2.03 -8.75 2.78
C LEU A 50 -2.45 -9.48 4.05
N ILE A 51 -2.69 -10.79 3.92
CA ILE A 51 -2.88 -11.69 5.06
C ILE A 51 -1.60 -12.48 5.25
N LEU A 52 -0.97 -12.34 6.41
CA LEU A 52 0.26 -13.03 6.77
C LEU A 52 0.03 -14.00 7.92
N LYS A 53 0.78 -15.10 7.91
CA LYS A 53 0.81 -16.07 9.01
C LYS A 53 2.23 -16.30 9.48
N ARG A 54 2.40 -16.42 10.81
CA ARG A 54 3.68 -16.72 11.43
C ARG A 54 3.87 -18.24 11.48
N LEU A 55 4.75 -18.75 10.64
CA LEU A 55 5.10 -20.16 10.55
C LEU A 55 6.58 -20.33 10.90
N SER A 56 6.87 -21.17 11.90
CA SER A 56 8.24 -21.41 12.38
C SER A 56 9.01 -20.11 12.69
N GLY A 57 8.32 -19.17 13.34
CA GLY A 57 8.90 -17.87 13.74
C GLY A 57 8.96 -16.80 12.65
N ARG A 58 8.67 -17.13 11.39
CA ARG A 58 8.74 -16.20 10.24
C ARG A 58 7.35 -15.86 9.70
N TRP A 59 7.16 -14.61 9.29
CA TRP A 59 5.94 -14.18 8.61
C TRP A 59 5.98 -14.62 7.14
N GLN A 60 4.89 -15.23 6.68
CA GLN A 60 4.72 -15.66 5.30
C GLN A 60 3.39 -15.11 4.78
N LEU A 61 3.40 -14.59 3.56
CA LEU A 61 2.16 -14.20 2.86
C LEU A 61 1.32 -15.45 2.66
N GLN A 62 0.05 -15.40 3.06
CA GLN A 62 -0.89 -16.51 2.87
C GLN A 62 -1.92 -16.16 1.81
N ASP A 63 -2.38 -14.91 1.82
CA ASP A 63 -3.35 -14.42 0.88
C ASP A 63 -3.14 -12.93 0.65
N TYR A 64 -3.67 -12.43 -0.46
CA TYR A 64 -3.76 -11.02 -0.71
C TYR A 64 -5.03 -10.73 -1.50
N ASP A 65 -5.73 -9.69 -1.10
CA ASP A 65 -6.74 -9.09 -1.95
C ASP A 65 -6.13 -7.87 -2.63
N ARG A 66 -6.16 -7.86 -3.96
CA ARG A 66 -5.83 -6.64 -4.69
C ARG A 66 -7.06 -5.77 -4.63
N ASP A 67 -6.94 -4.68 -3.89
CA ASP A 67 -7.90 -3.60 -3.98
C ASP A 67 -7.74 -2.95 -5.36
N LEU A 68 -8.44 -3.53 -6.35
CA LEU A 68 -8.61 -3.01 -7.70
C LEU A 68 -9.78 -2.00 -7.76
N GLU A 69 -10.56 -1.85 -6.68
CA GLU A 69 -11.83 -1.13 -6.70
C GLU A 69 -11.71 0.38 -6.52
N HIS A 70 -10.51 0.91 -6.30
CA HIS A 70 -10.26 2.33 -6.37
C HIS A 70 -9.35 2.69 -7.54
N PHE A 71 -9.87 2.49 -8.76
CA PHE A 71 -9.70 3.57 -9.74
C PHE A 71 -10.27 4.81 -9.06
N TRP A 72 -9.41 5.68 -8.51
CA TRP A 72 -9.82 7.05 -8.26
C TRP A 72 -10.22 7.57 -9.63
N THR A 73 -11.52 7.50 -9.94
CA THR A 73 -12.07 7.99 -11.19
C THR A 73 -11.65 9.44 -11.27
N SER A 74 -10.71 9.73 -12.17
CA SER A 74 -10.74 10.98 -12.87
C SER A 74 -11.96 10.92 -13.78
N GLU A 75 -13.16 11.04 -13.21
CA GLU A 75 -14.19 11.72 -13.95
C GLU A 75 -13.72 13.16 -14.08
N SER A 76 -13.14 13.41 -15.25
CA SER A 76 -13.04 14.72 -15.86
C SER A 76 -14.33 15.51 -15.65
N ALA A 77 -14.19 16.68 -15.03
CA ALA A 77 -15.03 17.84 -15.26
C ALA A 77 -14.11 19.07 -15.30
#